data_AF-A0A7S3MUI4-F1
#
_entry.id   AF-A0A7S3MUI4-F1
#
_cell.length_a   1.000
_cell.length_b   1.000
_cell.length_c   1.000
_cell.angle_alpha   90.00
_cell.angle_beta   90.00
_cell.angle_gamma   90.00
#
_symmetry.space_group_name_H-M   'P 1'
#
loop_
_entity.id
_entity.type
_entity.pdbx_description
1 polymer ?
#
loop_
_entity_poly.entity_id
_entity_poly.type
_entity_poly.pdbx_seq_one_letter_code
_entity_poly.pdbx_strand_id
1 'polypeptide(L)'
;MIHQVEFRPYFVHWSCPHCDFNFKSKHCVSDGKYCAMQNSLDDKFTGKDVIMENLRQHCLFELLFNKESAEDFFKYIEYVHEKCGTRIDSKCSKEGVKSIKFSMTELNTCVDKSFGWKEGQSRPDFSTEDNTVLADDLQQWRNYGTHLYPSVVINDETFRGQLNPYNVFEDICESFSVTPKPCKKWIEREGLMVGYREDSGISGQVVAFIIGIMIVVNGLLIVLYRRCLKQEMEDDMKVQVNSAVSQYVALSQIKELQDENAPIAAGDTSVSISDI
;
A
#
# COMPACT_ATOMS: atom_id res chain seq x y z
N MET A 1 -1.56 19.16 7.92
CA MET A 1 -0.63 19.86 8.83
C MET A 1 -1.18 19.79 10.23
N ILE A 2 -0.34 19.42 11.21
CA ILE A 2 -0.76 19.25 12.61
C ILE A 2 -0.23 20.35 13.53
N HIS A 3 -0.87 20.50 14.69
CA HIS A 3 -0.49 21.43 15.77
C HIS A 3 -0.05 20.71 17.07
N GLN A 4 -0.35 19.42 17.20
CA GLN A 4 0.04 18.55 18.31
C GLN A 4 0.31 17.14 17.78
N VAL A 5 1.13 16.36 18.48
CA VAL A 5 1.31 14.92 18.20
C VAL A 5 0.35 14.15 19.08
N GLU A 6 -0.42 13.26 18.47
CA GLU A 6 -1.21 12.24 19.15
C GLU A 6 -0.67 10.86 18.75
N PHE A 7 -0.39 10.02 19.74
CA PHE A 7 0.03 8.64 19.53
C PHE A 7 -1.16 7.72 19.80
N ARG A 8 -1.32 6.65 19.01
CA ARG A 8 -2.31 5.58 19.22
C ARG A 8 -1.65 4.22 18.92
N PRO A 9 -1.61 3.27 19.85
CA PRO A 9 -1.12 1.93 19.60
C PRO A 9 -2.23 1.02 19.05
N TYR A 10 -1.97 0.37 17.91
CA TYR A 10 -2.84 -0.65 17.31
C TYR A 10 -2.09 -1.99 17.23
N PHE A 11 -2.76 -3.10 17.56
CA PHE A 11 -2.09 -4.39 17.71
C PHE A 11 -2.45 -5.40 16.61
N VAL A 12 -1.44 -5.79 15.83
CA VAL A 12 -1.60 -6.75 14.74
C VAL A 12 -1.99 -8.13 15.27
N HIS A 13 -3.09 -8.64 14.71
CA HIS A 13 -3.61 -9.98 14.94
C HIS A 13 -4.26 -10.48 13.64
N TRP A 14 -4.68 -11.74 13.61
CA TRP A 14 -5.24 -12.38 12.41
C TRP A 14 -6.48 -13.21 12.76
N SER A 15 -7.21 -13.68 11.75
CA SER A 15 -8.43 -14.48 11.94
C SER A 15 -8.27 -15.91 11.46
N CYS A 16 -8.84 -16.86 12.19
CA CYS A 16 -8.99 -18.25 11.78
C CYS A 16 -10.35 -18.84 12.19
N PRO A 17 -11.46 -18.38 11.57
CA PRO A 17 -12.81 -18.88 11.90
C PRO A 17 -13.00 -20.37 11.57
N HIS A 18 -12.13 -20.94 10.72
CA HIS A 18 -12.16 -22.35 10.30
C HIS A 18 -11.05 -23.22 10.91
N CYS A 19 -10.25 -22.69 11.86
CA CYS A 19 -9.32 -23.51 12.64
C CYS A 19 -10.08 -24.48 13.56
N ASP A 20 -9.43 -25.59 13.94
CA ASP A 20 -10.00 -26.58 14.85
C ASP A 20 -10.17 -26.04 16.28
N PHE A 21 -10.96 -26.75 17.09
CA PHE A 21 -11.27 -26.35 18.46
C PHE A 21 -10.02 -26.22 19.36
N ASN A 22 -9.03 -27.11 19.23
CA ASN A 22 -7.82 -27.05 20.06
C ASN A 22 -6.99 -25.82 19.68
N PHE A 23 -6.88 -25.52 18.39
CA PHE A 23 -6.21 -24.31 17.94
C PHE A 23 -6.94 -23.06 18.44
N LYS A 24 -8.25 -22.94 18.20
CA LYS A 24 -9.05 -21.77 18.63
C LYS A 24 -8.97 -21.55 20.15
N SER A 25 -9.15 -22.62 20.93
CA SER A 25 -9.13 -22.58 22.40
C SER A 25 -7.80 -22.05 22.97
N LYS A 26 -6.68 -22.42 22.34
CA LYS A 26 -5.33 -21.97 22.73
C LYS A 26 -4.96 -20.59 22.15
N HIS A 27 -5.21 -20.34 20.87
CA HIS A 27 -4.56 -19.25 20.15
C HIS A 27 -5.46 -18.05 19.85
N CYS A 28 -6.75 -18.13 20.18
CA CYS A 28 -7.75 -17.15 19.77
C CYS A 28 -8.72 -16.73 20.89
N VAL A 29 -9.44 -15.66 20.59
CA VAL A 29 -10.66 -15.18 21.27
C VAL A 29 -11.78 -15.06 20.23
N SER A 30 -13.02 -14.88 20.70
CA SER A 30 -14.20 -14.60 19.85
C SER A 30 -14.39 -15.64 18.72
N ASP A 31 -14.40 -16.94 19.07
CA ASP A 31 -14.47 -18.11 18.17
C ASP A 31 -13.52 -18.06 16.95
N GLY A 32 -12.29 -17.59 17.15
CA GLY A 32 -11.30 -17.54 16.08
C GLY A 32 -11.42 -16.32 15.16
N LYS A 33 -12.24 -15.32 15.50
CA LYS A 33 -12.20 -14.02 14.82
C LYS A 33 -10.86 -13.32 15.02
N TYR A 34 -10.27 -13.44 16.22
CA TYR A 34 -9.01 -12.79 16.57
C TYR A 34 -8.05 -13.79 17.22
N CYS A 35 -6.88 -13.97 16.60
CA CYS A 35 -5.88 -14.98 16.91
C CYS A 35 -4.48 -14.38 16.84
N ALA A 36 -3.54 -14.97 17.58
CA ALA A 36 -2.11 -14.67 17.45
C ALA A 36 -1.29 -15.97 17.30
N MET A 37 -0.15 -15.87 16.61
CA MET A 37 0.76 -17.02 16.47
C MET A 37 1.62 -17.19 17.72
N GLN A 38 1.84 -18.44 18.11
CA GLN A 38 2.85 -18.81 19.12
C GLN A 38 4.23 -18.74 18.46
N ASN A 39 4.92 -17.62 18.64
CA ASN A 39 6.29 -17.43 18.13
C ASN A 39 7.36 -17.89 19.14
N SER A 40 7.07 -18.88 20.00
CA SER A 40 8.01 -19.44 20.98
C SER A 40 8.03 -20.96 20.91
N LEU A 41 9.22 -21.54 21.05
CA LEU A 41 9.45 -23.00 21.17
C LEU A 41 9.00 -23.59 22.52
N ASP A 42 8.53 -22.76 23.45
CA ASP A 42 7.99 -23.15 24.75
C ASP A 42 6.46 -23.00 24.73
N ASP A 43 5.75 -24.06 25.15
CA ASP A 43 4.29 -24.17 25.16
C ASP A 43 3.59 -23.40 26.29
N LYS A 44 4.37 -22.71 27.14
CA LYS A 44 3.86 -21.90 28.25
C LYS A 44 3.15 -20.61 27.84
N PHE A 45 3.27 -20.18 26.59
CA PHE A 45 2.69 -18.92 26.12
C PHE A 45 1.83 -19.15 24.88
N THR A 46 0.53 -18.93 25.01
CA THR A 46 -0.44 -19.21 23.96
C THR A 46 -0.72 -17.97 23.09
N GLY A 47 -1.38 -18.17 21.95
CA GLY A 47 -1.84 -17.03 21.13
C GLY A 47 -2.90 -16.20 21.86
N LYS A 48 -3.73 -16.82 22.70
CA LYS A 48 -4.70 -16.11 23.54
C LYS A 48 -4.00 -15.20 24.55
N ASP A 49 -2.86 -15.61 25.10
CA ASP A 49 -2.07 -14.76 26.01
C ASP A 49 -1.53 -13.50 25.31
N VAL A 50 -1.07 -13.62 24.05
CA VAL A 50 -0.66 -12.47 23.22
C VAL A 50 -1.85 -11.51 23.02
N ILE A 51 -3.01 -12.01 22.60
CA ILE A 51 -4.19 -11.17 22.34
C ILE A 51 -4.68 -10.48 23.62
N MET A 52 -4.76 -11.21 24.73
CA MET A 52 -5.18 -10.63 26.00
C MET A 52 -4.18 -9.61 26.54
N GLU A 53 -2.89 -9.72 26.21
CA GLU A 53 -1.89 -8.71 26.57
C GLU A 53 -1.96 -7.47 25.68
N ASN A 54 -2.07 -7.65 24.36
CA ASN A 54 -2.30 -6.54 23.41
C ASN A 54 -3.53 -5.70 23.85
N LEU A 55 -4.63 -6.36 24.21
CA LEU A 55 -5.82 -5.70 24.76
C LEU A 55 -5.55 -4.93 26.06
N ARG A 56 -4.71 -5.44 26.97
CA ARG A 56 -4.31 -4.69 28.17
C ARG A 56 -3.51 -3.45 27.81
N GLN A 57 -2.60 -3.54 26.84
CA GLN A 57 -1.79 -2.39 26.45
C GLN A 57 -2.61 -1.31 25.74
N HIS A 58 -3.51 -1.69 24.83
CA HIS A 58 -4.49 -0.77 24.24
C HIS A 58 -5.36 -0.11 25.31
N CYS A 59 -6.00 -0.89 26.18
CA CYS A 59 -6.83 -0.35 27.26
C CYS A 59 -6.06 0.54 28.24
N LEU A 60 -4.81 0.21 28.56
CA LEU A 60 -3.98 1.04 29.43
C LEU A 60 -3.66 2.37 28.76
N PHE A 61 -3.31 2.36 27.46
CA PHE A 61 -3.11 3.59 26.70
C PHE A 61 -4.37 4.46 26.71
N GLU A 62 -5.53 3.91 26.34
CA GLU A 62 -6.79 4.67 26.30
C GLU A 62 -7.18 5.25 27.67
N LEU A 63 -7.03 4.48 28.75
CA LEU A 63 -7.34 4.96 30.10
C LEU A 63 -6.37 6.07 30.57
N LEU A 64 -5.10 6.02 30.17
CA LEU A 64 -4.11 7.06 30.47
C LEU A 64 -4.30 8.30 29.59
N PHE A 65 -4.62 8.13 28.31
CA PHE A 65 -4.95 9.21 27.39
C PHE A 65 -6.14 10.03 27.89
N ASN A 66 -7.24 9.35 28.25
CA ASN A 66 -8.44 9.97 28.81
C ASN A 66 -8.23 10.63 30.20
N LYS A 67 -7.06 10.42 30.83
CA LYS A 67 -6.64 11.08 32.09
C LYS A 67 -5.55 12.12 31.88
N GLU A 68 -5.27 12.51 30.64
CA GLU A 68 -4.20 13.46 30.26
C GLU A 68 -2.79 12.98 30.68
N SER A 69 -2.61 11.68 30.92
CA SER A 69 -1.38 11.07 31.43
C SER A 69 -0.78 10.03 30.46
N ALA A 70 -0.98 10.23 29.15
CA ALA A 70 -0.51 9.31 28.09
C ALA A 70 1.00 9.03 28.14
N GLU A 71 1.82 9.94 28.66
CA GLU A 71 3.26 9.72 28.86
C GLU A 71 3.58 8.56 29.82
N ASP A 72 2.68 8.25 30.77
CA ASP A 72 2.86 7.11 31.68
C ASP A 72 2.75 5.76 30.96
N PHE A 73 2.15 5.70 29.76
CA PHE A 73 2.17 4.50 28.94
C PHE A 73 3.60 4.15 28.51
N PHE A 74 4.40 5.14 28.12
CA PHE A 74 5.80 4.90 27.74
C PHE A 74 6.64 4.46 28.95
N LYS A 75 6.36 4.98 30.15
CA LYS A 75 7.00 4.52 31.41
C LYS A 75 6.60 3.08 31.75
N TYR A 76 5.35 2.69 31.48
CA TYR A 76 4.90 1.30 31.58
C TYR A 76 5.65 0.40 30.60
N ILE A 77 5.73 0.78 29.32
CA ILE A 77 6.43 0.03 28.26
C ILE A 77 7.92 -0.12 28.59
N GLU A 78 8.60 0.96 28.99
CA GLU A 78 9.99 0.92 29.45
C GLU A 78 10.16 -0.08 30.61
N TYR A 79 9.32 0.03 31.65
CA TYR A 79 9.39 -0.86 32.82
C TYR A 79 9.18 -2.34 32.45
N VAL A 80 8.17 -2.68 31.65
CA VAL A 80 7.92 -4.09 31.30
C VAL A 80 9.00 -4.66 30.39
N HIS A 81 9.56 -3.87 29.47
CA HIS A 81 10.69 -4.32 28.64
C HIS A 81 12.04 -4.37 29.40
N GLU A 82 12.20 -3.63 30.49
CA GLU A 82 13.39 -3.69 31.35
C GLU A 82 13.32 -4.82 32.40
N LYS A 83 12.14 -5.07 32.98
CA LYS A 83 11.97 -6.01 34.10
C LYS A 83 11.48 -7.39 33.70
N CYS A 84 10.74 -7.51 32.61
CA CYS A 84 10.23 -8.79 32.12
C CYS A 84 11.17 -9.39 31.07
N GLY A 85 11.02 -10.69 30.81
CA GLY A 85 11.82 -11.37 29.80
C GLY A 85 11.39 -11.02 28.38
N THR A 86 11.64 -11.93 27.44
CA THR A 86 11.22 -11.80 26.03
C THR A 86 9.69 -11.77 25.80
N ARG A 87 8.89 -11.92 26.86
CA ARG A 87 7.42 -11.88 26.83
C ARG A 87 6.89 -11.10 28.02
N ILE A 88 5.82 -10.35 27.75
CA ILE A 88 4.99 -9.66 28.72
C ILE A 88 3.79 -10.59 28.97
N ASP A 89 3.68 -11.12 30.19
CA ASP A 89 2.56 -11.93 30.64
C ASP A 89 1.65 -11.15 31.61
N SER A 90 0.52 -11.73 32.01
CA SER A 90 -0.41 -11.06 32.94
C SER A 90 0.20 -10.75 34.32
N LYS A 91 1.33 -11.36 34.70
CA LYS A 91 2.03 -11.05 35.95
C LYS A 91 2.93 -9.83 35.75
N CYS A 92 3.72 -9.83 34.68
CA CYS A 92 4.53 -8.71 34.21
C CYS A 92 3.69 -7.43 34.11
N SER A 93 2.54 -7.48 33.44
CA SER A 93 1.68 -6.31 33.23
C SER A 93 1.08 -5.80 34.54
N LYS A 94 0.82 -6.68 35.51
CA LYS A 94 0.41 -6.29 36.87
C LYS A 94 1.53 -5.58 37.63
N GLU A 95 2.78 -5.97 37.43
CA GLU A 95 3.96 -5.30 38.01
C GLU A 95 4.21 -3.94 37.32
N GLY A 96 4.08 -3.86 36.00
CA GLY A 96 4.16 -2.60 35.24
C GLY A 96 3.04 -1.61 35.58
N VAL A 97 1.79 -2.06 35.62
CA VAL A 97 0.65 -1.21 36.06
C VAL A 97 0.87 -0.65 37.47
N LYS A 98 1.50 -1.44 38.35
CA LYS A 98 1.87 -0.99 39.70
C LYS A 98 3.02 0.01 39.70
N SER A 99 3.99 -0.07 38.78
CA SER A 99 5.14 0.85 38.73
C SER A 99 4.69 2.29 38.40
N ILE A 100 3.72 2.44 37.49
CA ILE A 100 3.06 3.71 37.17
C ILE A 100 1.90 4.07 38.12
N LYS A 101 1.72 3.34 39.22
CA LYS A 101 0.69 3.54 40.25
C LYS A 101 -0.76 3.48 39.72
N PHE A 102 -1.00 2.76 38.62
CA PHE A 102 -2.31 2.64 37.99
C PHE A 102 -3.13 1.46 38.57
N SER A 103 -4.45 1.48 38.36
CA SER A 103 -5.39 0.47 38.89
C SER A 103 -5.53 -0.73 37.94
N MET A 104 -5.07 -1.91 38.39
CA MET A 104 -5.28 -3.16 37.65
C MET A 104 -6.78 -3.52 37.53
N THR A 105 -7.61 -3.12 38.49
CA THR A 105 -9.06 -3.34 38.43
C THR A 105 -9.68 -2.52 37.31
N GLU A 106 -9.29 -1.24 37.19
CA GLU A 106 -9.77 -0.35 36.13
C GLU A 106 -9.35 -0.84 34.74
N LEU A 107 -8.10 -1.30 34.63
CA LEU A 107 -7.57 -1.92 33.40
C LEU A 107 -8.37 -3.17 33.01
N ASN A 108 -8.59 -4.10 33.94
CA ASN A 108 -9.39 -5.29 33.69
C ASN A 108 -10.84 -4.94 33.31
N THR A 109 -11.43 -3.90 33.92
CA THR A 109 -12.75 -3.39 33.55
C THR A 109 -12.78 -2.86 32.11
N CYS A 110 -11.74 -2.19 31.63
CA CYS A 110 -11.66 -1.80 30.21
C CYS A 110 -11.63 -3.03 29.29
N VAL A 111 -10.79 -4.03 29.61
CA VAL A 111 -10.72 -5.27 28.83
C VAL A 111 -12.07 -5.99 28.82
N ASP A 112 -12.71 -6.18 29.96
CA ASP A 112 -14.04 -6.81 30.03
C ASP A 112 -15.09 -5.99 29.23
N LYS A 113 -15.07 -4.65 29.31
CA LYS A 113 -15.94 -3.77 28.51
C LYS A 113 -15.72 -3.89 27.00
N SER A 114 -14.50 -4.14 26.54
CA SER A 114 -14.21 -4.36 25.11
C SER A 114 -14.88 -5.61 24.54
N PHE A 115 -15.25 -6.57 25.40
CA PHE A 115 -16.10 -7.72 25.09
C PHE A 115 -17.60 -7.49 25.44
N GLY A 116 -18.06 -6.24 25.44
CA GLY A 116 -19.46 -5.88 25.65
C GLY A 116 -19.98 -5.94 27.09
N TRP A 117 -19.13 -6.20 28.08
CA TRP A 117 -19.54 -6.27 29.50
C TRP A 117 -20.17 -4.98 30.01
N LYS A 118 -21.24 -5.11 30.80
CA LYS A 118 -21.91 -4.01 31.49
C LYS A 118 -21.95 -4.27 33.00
N GLU A 119 -21.97 -3.20 33.77
CA GLU A 119 -22.07 -3.27 35.22
C GLU A 119 -23.32 -4.06 35.66
N GLY A 120 -23.14 -4.95 36.64
CA GLY A 120 -24.17 -5.90 37.08
C GLY A 120 -24.27 -7.20 36.27
N GLN A 121 -23.52 -7.36 35.17
CA GLN A 121 -23.44 -8.63 34.43
C GLN A 121 -22.29 -9.51 34.92
N SER A 122 -22.41 -10.82 34.70
CA SER A 122 -21.28 -11.76 34.79
C SER A 122 -20.17 -11.37 33.81
N ARG A 123 -18.92 -11.68 34.16
CA ARG A 123 -17.75 -11.45 33.28
C ARG A 123 -17.97 -12.15 31.92
N PRO A 124 -17.65 -11.51 30.78
CA PRO A 124 -17.85 -12.08 29.46
C PRO A 124 -16.94 -13.29 29.21
N ASP A 125 -17.42 -14.25 28.41
CA ASP A 125 -16.56 -15.30 27.89
C ASP A 125 -15.82 -14.81 26.64
N PHE A 126 -14.54 -14.46 26.83
CA PHE A 126 -13.63 -14.06 25.75
C PHE A 126 -13.50 -15.11 24.63
N SER A 127 -13.94 -16.35 24.86
CA SER A 127 -13.88 -17.43 23.87
C SER A 127 -15.01 -17.32 22.84
N THR A 128 -16.13 -16.66 23.16
CA THR A 128 -17.33 -16.57 22.31
C THR A 128 -17.78 -15.14 22.02
N GLU A 129 -17.68 -14.24 22.99
CA GLU A 129 -18.10 -12.84 22.84
C GLU A 129 -17.19 -12.11 21.84
N ASP A 130 -17.77 -11.21 21.05
CA ASP A 130 -17.01 -10.37 20.10
C ASP A 130 -16.25 -9.25 20.83
N ASN A 131 -15.21 -8.71 20.19
CA ASN A 131 -14.39 -7.65 20.78
C ASN A 131 -14.35 -6.41 19.88
N THR A 132 -14.77 -5.26 20.41
CA THR A 132 -14.85 -4.01 19.64
C THR A 132 -13.48 -3.39 19.35
N VAL A 133 -12.51 -3.57 20.23
CA VAL A 133 -11.14 -3.04 20.08
C VAL A 133 -10.38 -3.85 19.03
N LEU A 134 -10.48 -5.18 19.07
CA LEU A 134 -9.84 -6.03 18.05
C LEU A 134 -10.49 -5.85 16.66
N ALA A 135 -11.80 -5.58 16.60
CA ALA A 135 -12.45 -5.21 15.36
C ALA A 135 -11.89 -3.91 14.75
N ASP A 136 -11.62 -2.89 15.58
CA ASP A 136 -11.01 -1.61 15.16
C ASP A 136 -9.53 -1.77 14.77
N ASP A 137 -8.71 -2.44 15.61
CA ASP A 137 -7.32 -2.79 15.29
C ASP A 137 -7.22 -3.51 13.93
N LEU A 138 -8.16 -4.43 13.64
CA LEU A 138 -8.22 -5.15 12.37
C LEU A 138 -8.64 -4.24 11.20
N GLN A 139 -9.53 -3.27 11.42
CA GLN A 139 -9.91 -2.28 10.43
C GLN A 139 -8.73 -1.35 10.11
N GLN A 140 -8.00 -0.89 11.13
CA GLN A 140 -6.82 -0.05 10.97
C GLN A 140 -5.68 -0.79 10.26
N TRP A 141 -5.49 -2.08 10.55
CA TRP A 141 -4.56 -2.93 9.80
C TRP A 141 -4.97 -3.14 8.33
N ARG A 142 -6.28 -3.18 8.02
CA ARG A 142 -6.76 -3.23 6.62
C ARG A 142 -6.56 -1.91 5.87
N ASN A 143 -6.70 -0.77 6.57
CA ASN A 143 -6.56 0.55 5.98
C ASN A 143 -5.10 0.91 5.70
N TYR A 144 -4.20 0.63 6.65
CA TYR A 144 -2.83 1.18 6.65
C TYR A 144 -1.71 0.13 6.77
N GLY A 145 -2.04 -1.15 7.00
CA GLY A 145 -1.06 -2.22 7.19
C GLY A 145 -0.28 -2.56 5.92
N THR A 146 1.01 -2.89 6.09
CA THR A 146 1.96 -3.11 4.98
C THR A 146 2.40 -4.57 4.84
N HIS A 147 1.69 -5.51 5.48
CA HIS A 147 2.09 -6.90 5.70
C HIS A 147 3.41 -7.09 6.49
N LEU A 148 4.08 -6.00 6.87
CA LEU A 148 5.28 -5.96 7.68
C LEU A 148 4.94 -5.23 8.99
N TYR A 149 5.37 -5.78 10.12
CA TYR A 149 5.24 -5.15 11.42
C TYR A 149 6.55 -5.29 12.21
N PRO A 150 6.94 -4.32 13.06
CA PRO A 150 6.23 -3.06 13.35
C PRO A 150 6.16 -2.09 12.17
N SER A 151 5.15 -1.23 12.18
CA SER A 151 4.88 -0.18 11.19
C SER A 151 4.38 1.08 11.90
N VAL A 152 4.59 2.25 11.31
CA VAL A 152 4.08 3.54 11.81
C VAL A 152 3.22 4.18 10.74
N VAL A 153 2.16 4.88 11.15
CA VAL A 153 1.27 5.66 10.29
C VAL A 153 1.27 7.08 10.83
N ILE A 154 1.48 8.07 9.95
CA ILE A 154 1.57 9.48 10.31
C ILE A 154 0.54 10.22 9.44
N ASN A 155 -0.47 10.82 10.08
CA ASN A 155 -1.55 11.55 9.39
C ASN A 155 -2.21 10.73 8.25
N ASP A 156 -2.63 9.50 8.55
CA ASP A 156 -3.23 8.55 7.59
C ASP A 156 -2.31 8.07 6.44
N GLU A 157 -1.03 8.44 6.44
CA GLU A 157 -0.02 7.93 5.50
C GLU A 157 0.91 6.92 6.21
N THR A 158 1.01 5.70 5.67
CA THR A 158 1.94 4.70 6.24
C THR A 158 3.38 5.08 5.96
N PHE A 159 4.20 5.17 7.01
CA PHE A 159 5.63 5.46 6.96
C PHE A 159 6.37 4.47 6.05
N ARG A 160 7.20 5.00 5.13
CA ARG A 160 7.98 4.21 4.16
C ARG A 160 9.46 4.55 4.26
N GLY A 161 10.21 3.69 4.97
CA GLY A 161 11.64 3.84 5.09
C GLY A 161 12.24 2.80 6.04
N GLN A 162 13.50 2.99 6.43
CA GLN A 162 14.04 2.26 7.57
C GLN A 162 13.35 2.75 8.84
N LEU A 163 12.64 1.85 9.53
CA LEU A 163 11.95 2.18 10.77
C LEU A 163 12.98 2.30 11.90
N ASN A 164 13.36 3.54 12.22
CA ASN A 164 14.20 3.87 13.35
C ASN A 164 13.69 5.17 14.03
N PRO A 165 14.09 5.47 15.28
CA PRO A 165 13.56 6.62 16.01
C PRO A 165 13.86 7.98 15.37
N TYR A 166 14.98 8.12 14.66
CA TYR A 166 15.39 9.38 14.02
C TYR A 166 14.51 9.69 12.81
N ASN A 167 14.35 8.74 11.89
CA ASN A 167 13.53 8.92 10.68
C ASN A 167 12.05 9.17 11.04
N VAL A 168 11.51 8.45 12.04
CA VAL A 168 10.12 8.67 12.50
C VAL A 168 9.97 10.04 13.15
N PHE A 169 10.97 10.51 13.90
CA PHE A 169 10.95 11.84 14.50
C PHE A 169 11.08 12.96 13.44
N GLU A 170 11.86 12.74 12.38
CA GLU A 170 11.99 13.62 11.22
C GLU A 170 10.63 13.83 10.52
N ASP A 171 9.97 12.74 10.10
CA ASP A 171 8.63 12.80 9.46
C ASP A 171 7.57 13.46 10.37
N ILE A 172 7.61 13.21 11.68
CA ILE A 172 6.75 13.90 12.66
C ILE A 172 7.03 15.41 12.66
N CYS A 173 8.30 15.81 12.66
CA CYS A 173 8.70 17.21 12.65
C CYS A 173 8.35 17.94 11.33
N GLU A 174 8.41 17.24 10.20
CA GLU A 174 7.99 17.77 8.89
C GLU A 174 6.47 17.90 8.74
N SER A 175 5.69 17.10 9.49
CA SER A 175 4.22 17.11 9.45
C SER A 175 3.56 18.37 10.06
N PHE A 176 4.31 19.15 10.85
CA PHE A 176 3.82 20.38 11.49
C PHE A 176 3.68 21.53 10.50
N SER A 177 2.63 22.34 10.67
CA SER A 177 2.51 23.64 9.97
C SER A 177 3.62 24.62 10.36
N VAL A 178 4.00 24.63 11.64
CA VAL A 178 5.07 25.46 12.18
C VAL A 178 5.99 24.57 13.01
N THR A 179 7.23 24.38 12.56
CA THR A 179 8.20 23.48 13.19
C THR A 179 8.40 23.79 14.68
N PRO A 180 8.07 22.86 15.60
CA PRO A 180 8.22 23.07 17.04
C PRO A 180 9.66 23.34 17.48
N LYS A 181 9.84 24.01 18.63
CA LYS A 181 11.17 24.27 19.22
C LYS A 181 12.01 22.99 19.43
N PRO A 182 11.46 21.85 19.91
CA PRO A 182 12.22 20.60 20.02
C PRO A 182 12.73 20.10 18.67
N CYS A 183 11.89 20.15 17.63
CA CYS A 183 12.27 19.79 16.26
C CYS A 183 13.42 20.66 15.74
N LYS A 184 13.32 22.00 15.85
CA LYS A 184 14.40 22.91 15.43
C LYS A 184 15.72 22.59 16.10
N LYS A 185 15.72 22.41 17.43
CA LYS A 185 16.91 22.06 18.21
C LYS A 185 17.51 20.70 17.81
N TRP A 186 16.69 19.74 17.41
CA TRP A 186 17.16 18.45 16.92
C TRP A 186 17.79 18.57 15.52
N ILE A 187 17.10 19.21 14.57
CA ILE A 187 17.61 19.45 13.20
C ILE A 187 18.96 20.20 13.24
N GLU A 188 19.05 21.26 14.06
CA GLU A 188 20.29 22.02 14.31
C GLU A 188 21.43 21.13 14.87
N ARG A 189 21.11 20.15 15.72
CA ARG A 189 22.08 19.25 16.34
C ARG A 189 22.64 18.21 15.35
N GLU A 190 21.78 17.66 14.50
CA GLU A 190 22.20 16.66 13.51
C GLU A 190 22.95 17.29 12.31
N GLY A 191 23.10 18.62 12.29
CA GLY A 191 23.77 19.34 11.20
C GLY A 191 22.99 19.36 9.88
N LEU A 192 21.72 18.92 9.94
CA LEU A 192 20.77 19.06 8.85
C LEU A 192 20.56 20.56 8.61
N MET A 193 20.79 21.00 7.37
CA MET A 193 20.67 22.42 7.05
C MET A 193 19.23 22.84 7.25
N VAL A 194 18.97 23.70 8.24
CA VAL A 194 17.67 24.36 8.42
C VAL A 194 17.51 25.38 7.28
N GLY A 195 17.20 24.85 6.09
CA GLY A 195 16.56 25.61 5.03
C GLY A 195 15.25 26.11 5.60
N TYR A 196 15.26 27.35 6.08
CA TYR A 196 14.10 28.03 6.64
C TYR A 196 12.94 27.87 5.66
N ARG A 197 11.93 27.08 6.06
CA ARG A 197 10.73 26.79 5.26
C ARG A 197 9.81 28.01 5.27
N GLU A 198 10.34 29.12 4.78
CA GLU A 198 9.58 30.25 4.27
C GLU A 198 8.71 29.72 3.13
N ASP A 199 7.41 30.05 3.13
CA ASP A 199 6.29 29.42 2.40
C ASP A 199 6.42 29.35 0.85
N SER A 200 7.49 28.71 0.39
CA SER A 200 7.98 28.61 -0.99
C SER A 200 8.05 27.15 -1.42
N GLY A 201 7.02 26.38 -1.04
CA GLY A 201 6.68 25.17 -1.79
C GLY A 201 6.52 25.53 -3.27
N ILE A 202 6.87 24.59 -4.15
CA ILE A 202 6.77 24.79 -5.61
C ILE A 202 5.33 25.20 -5.93
N SER A 203 5.13 26.48 -6.28
CA SER A 203 3.80 27.01 -6.58
C SER A 203 3.10 26.14 -7.62
N GLY A 204 1.80 25.91 -7.46
CA GLY A 204 1.02 25.10 -8.41
C GLY A 204 1.14 25.57 -9.86
N GLN A 205 1.47 26.86 -10.07
CA GLN A 205 1.81 27.43 -11.38
C GLN A 205 3.10 26.84 -11.98
N VAL A 206 4.14 26.63 -11.17
CA VAL A 206 5.41 26.00 -11.59
C VAL A 206 5.19 24.52 -11.89
N VAL A 207 4.40 23.81 -11.08
CA VAL A 207 4.02 22.41 -11.35
C VAL A 207 3.24 22.30 -12.67
N ALA A 208 2.25 23.17 -12.89
CA ALA A 208 1.48 23.23 -14.14
C ALA A 208 2.37 23.54 -15.36
N PHE A 209 3.37 24.41 -15.20
CA PHE A 209 4.34 24.72 -16.25
C PHE A 209 5.23 23.51 -16.60
N ILE A 210 5.72 22.78 -15.60
CA ILE A 210 6.50 21.54 -15.81
C ILE A 210 5.65 20.48 -16.54
N ILE A 211 4.39 20.27 -16.10
CA ILE A 211 3.45 19.36 -16.77
C ILE A 211 3.18 19.81 -18.22
N GLY A 212 2.99 21.11 -18.45
CA GLY A 212 2.81 21.69 -19.78
C GLY A 212 4.00 21.43 -20.70
N ILE A 213 5.24 21.66 -20.22
CA ILE A 213 6.46 21.31 -20.95
C ILE A 213 6.49 19.82 -21.28
N MET A 214 6.18 18.95 -20.30
CA MET A 214 6.22 17.50 -20.50
C MET A 214 5.20 17.03 -21.54
N ILE A 215 3.99 17.61 -21.57
CA ILE A 215 3.00 17.37 -22.63
C ILE A 215 3.51 17.87 -23.99
N VAL A 216 4.08 19.08 -24.07
CA VAL A 216 4.59 19.64 -25.33
C VAL A 216 5.75 18.80 -25.88
N VAL A 217 6.70 18.37 -25.04
CA VAL A 217 7.82 17.52 -25.45
C VAL A 217 7.33 16.16 -25.95
N ASN A 218 6.41 15.50 -25.23
CA ASN A 218 5.83 14.23 -25.70
C ASN A 218 5.02 14.41 -26.99
N GLY A 219 4.26 15.51 -27.12
CA GLY A 219 3.54 15.86 -28.35
C GLY A 219 4.48 16.07 -29.53
N LEU A 220 5.57 16.81 -29.34
CA LEU A 220 6.60 17.01 -30.37
C LEU A 220 7.27 15.69 -30.76
N LEU A 221 7.61 14.83 -29.81
CA LEU A 221 8.15 13.49 -30.09
C LEU A 221 7.17 12.66 -30.94
N ILE A 222 5.88 12.66 -30.60
CA ILE A 222 4.84 11.98 -31.40
C ILE A 222 4.71 12.57 -32.81
N VAL A 223 4.77 13.89 -32.96
CA VAL A 223 4.72 14.54 -34.28
C VAL A 223 5.95 14.23 -35.13
N LEU A 224 7.15 14.26 -34.54
CA LEU A 224 8.40 13.89 -35.22
C LEU A 224 8.39 12.41 -35.62
N TYR A 225 7.96 11.52 -34.72
CA TYR A 225 7.82 10.09 -34.99
C TYR A 225 6.84 9.81 -36.13
N ARG A 226 5.65 10.44 -36.11
CA ARG A 226 4.67 10.35 -37.22
C ARG A 226 5.18 10.91 -38.54
N ARG A 227 6.01 11.97 -38.51
CA ARG A 227 6.66 12.49 -39.72
C ARG A 227 7.69 11.52 -40.29
N CYS A 228 8.52 10.92 -39.43
CA CYS A 228 9.49 9.91 -39.84
C CYS A 228 8.80 8.69 -40.49
N LEU A 229 7.79 8.12 -39.81
CA LEU A 229 6.97 7.02 -40.34
C LEU A 229 6.30 7.35 -41.69
N LYS A 230 5.83 8.58 -41.88
CA LYS A 230 5.22 8.99 -43.15
C LYS A 230 6.24 9.05 -44.29
N GLN A 231 7.47 9.48 -44.02
CA GLN A 231 8.54 9.48 -45.02
C GLN A 231 8.92 8.05 -45.41
N GLU A 232 9.06 7.16 -44.42
CA GLU A 232 9.33 5.73 -44.64
C GLU A 232 8.23 5.08 -45.51
N MET A 233 6.95 5.32 -45.19
CA MET A 233 5.82 4.87 -46.03
C MET A 233 5.83 5.46 -47.45
N GLU A 234 6.22 6.72 -47.63
CA GLU A 234 6.28 7.35 -48.96
C GLU A 234 7.40 6.78 -49.83
N ASP A 235 8.51 6.33 -49.22
CA ASP A 235 9.60 5.67 -49.95
C ASP A 235 9.27 4.20 -50.28
N ASP A 236 8.68 3.44 -49.36
CA ASP A 236 8.15 2.09 -49.63
C ASP A 236 7.11 2.11 -50.76
N MET A 237 6.20 3.08 -50.76
CA MET A 237 5.16 3.20 -51.79
C MET A 237 5.76 3.50 -53.17
N LYS A 238 6.83 4.28 -53.27
CA LYS A 238 7.56 4.49 -54.55
C LYS A 238 8.16 3.19 -55.07
N VAL A 239 8.77 2.37 -54.19
CA VAL A 239 9.34 1.07 -54.58
C VAL A 239 8.25 0.14 -55.12
N GLN A 240 7.10 0.06 -54.45
CA GLN A 240 5.97 -0.76 -54.92
C GLN A 240 5.39 -0.27 -56.25
N VAL A 241 5.20 1.06 -56.42
CA VAL A 241 4.71 1.63 -57.68
C VAL A 241 5.68 1.39 -58.83
N ASN A 242 6.98 1.60 -58.63
CA ASN A 242 8.00 1.34 -59.66
C ASN A 242 8.05 -0.15 -60.07
N SER A 243 7.85 -1.06 -59.10
CA SER A 243 7.74 -2.50 -59.36
C SER A 243 6.50 -2.85 -60.20
N ALA A 244 5.32 -2.34 -59.80
CA ALA A 244 4.06 -2.57 -60.50
C ALA A 244 4.05 -1.98 -61.92
N VAL A 245 4.60 -0.77 -62.12
CA VAL A 245 4.75 -0.15 -63.45
C VAL A 245 5.70 -0.98 -64.33
N SER A 246 6.80 -1.48 -63.77
CA SER A 246 7.73 -2.35 -64.52
C SER A 246 7.08 -3.67 -64.95
N GLN A 247 6.26 -4.27 -64.10
CA GLN A 247 5.47 -5.46 -64.45
C GLN A 247 4.43 -5.17 -65.54
N TYR A 248 3.75 -4.03 -65.47
CA TYR A 248 2.79 -3.62 -66.50
C TYR A 248 3.48 -3.41 -67.87
N VAL A 249 4.62 -2.72 -67.90
CA VAL A 249 5.39 -2.50 -69.14
C VAL A 249 5.89 -3.81 -69.75
N ALA A 250 6.35 -4.76 -68.91
CA ALA A 250 6.75 -6.08 -69.39
C ALA A 250 5.55 -6.85 -70.00
N LEU A 251 4.37 -6.79 -69.38
CA LEU A 251 3.15 -7.40 -69.91
C LEU A 251 2.67 -6.75 -71.22
N SER A 252 2.77 -5.42 -71.37
CA SER A 252 2.40 -4.75 -72.62
C SER A 252 3.35 -5.10 -73.78
N GLN A 253 4.65 -5.21 -73.52
CA GLN A 253 5.63 -5.64 -74.55
C GLN A 253 5.40 -7.08 -75.01
N ILE A 254 5.05 -7.99 -74.09
CA ILE A 254 4.69 -9.36 -74.45
C ILE A 254 3.44 -9.38 -75.35
N LYS A 255 2.46 -8.50 -75.07
CA LYS A 255 1.25 -8.39 -75.90
C LYS A 255 1.56 -7.87 -77.31
N GLU A 256 2.35 -6.82 -77.46
CA GLU A 256 2.76 -6.31 -78.78
C GLU A 256 3.47 -7.39 -79.60
N LEU A 257 4.37 -8.16 -78.97
CA LEU A 257 5.06 -9.29 -79.62
C LEU A 257 4.11 -10.45 -80.00
N GLN A 258 2.97 -10.62 -79.32
CA GLN A 258 1.95 -11.59 -79.73
C GLN A 258 1.09 -11.08 -80.90
N ASP A 259 0.72 -9.79 -80.88
CA ASP A 259 -0.04 -9.16 -81.97
C ASP A 259 0.80 -9.06 -83.27
N GLU A 260 2.13 -8.84 -83.16
CA GLU A 260 3.06 -8.80 -84.31
C GLU A 260 3.34 -10.20 -84.90
N ASN A 261 3.22 -11.27 -84.11
CA ASN A 261 3.37 -12.67 -84.56
C ASN A 261 2.03 -13.35 -84.93
N ALA A 262 0.94 -12.60 -85.08
CA ALA A 262 -0.34 -13.14 -85.51
C ALA A 262 -0.27 -13.66 -86.97
N PRO A 263 -0.44 -14.97 -87.22
CA PRO A 263 -0.20 -15.53 -88.55
C PRO A 263 -1.32 -15.18 -89.53
N ILE A 264 -0.92 -14.72 -90.73
CA ILE A 264 -1.82 -14.49 -91.86
C ILE A 264 -2.36 -15.83 -92.35
N ALA A 265 -3.62 -16.12 -92.04
CA ALA A 265 -4.34 -17.26 -92.60
C ALA A 265 -4.74 -16.95 -94.06
N ALA A 266 -4.14 -17.69 -95.00
CA ALA A 266 -4.52 -17.65 -96.41
C ALA A 266 -5.89 -18.29 -96.66
N GLY A 267 -6.54 -17.91 -97.76
CA GLY A 267 -7.67 -18.66 -98.32
C GLY A 267 -7.27 -20.07 -98.78
N ASP A 268 -8.18 -20.88 -99.31
CA ASP A 268 -9.33 -20.46 -100.12
C ASP A 268 -10.37 -21.59 -100.24
N THR A 269 -11.60 -21.26 -100.67
CA THR A 269 -12.64 -22.16 -101.26
C THR A 269 -13.06 -23.48 -100.55
N SER A 270 -14.30 -23.99 -100.57
CA SER A 270 -15.70 -23.55 -100.74
C SER A 270 -16.53 -24.82 -101.05
N VAL A 271 -17.88 -24.76 -100.96
CA VAL A 271 -18.87 -25.81 -101.34
C VAL A 271 -18.87 -27.04 -100.38
N SER A 272 -19.96 -27.43 -99.70
CA SER A 272 -21.33 -27.78 -100.12
C SER A 272 -22.28 -27.89 -98.88
N ILE A 273 -23.62 -27.99 -98.88
CA ILE A 273 -24.70 -27.84 -99.90
C ILE A 273 -26.08 -27.72 -99.16
N SER A 274 -27.11 -27.20 -99.85
CA SER A 274 -28.59 -27.27 -99.60
C SER A 274 -29.23 -26.91 -98.23
N ASP A 275 -30.01 -25.83 -98.25
CA ASP A 275 -31.49 -25.79 -98.07
C ASP A 275 -32.17 -26.68 -97.00
N ILE A 276 -32.67 -26.06 -95.93
CA ILE A 276 -34.10 -25.72 -95.68
C ILE A 276 -34.19 -24.70 -94.53
#